data_AF-A0A7J5DX52-F1
#
_entry.id   AF-A0A7J5DX52-F1
#
_cell.length_a   1.000
_cell.length_b   1.000
_cell.length_c   1.000
_cell.angle_alpha   90.00
_cell.angle_beta   90.00
_cell.angle_gamma   90.00
#
_symmetry.space_group_name_H-M   'P 1'
#
loop_
_entity.id
_entity.type
_entity.pdbx_description
1 polymer ?
#
loop_
_entity_poly.entity_id
_entity_poly.type
_entity_poly.pdbx_seq_one_letter_code
_entity_poly.pdbx_strand_id
1 'polypeptide(L)'
;MTVTLTWHPLDPPRPPVAVLATGTAATALAAATARSRERGLPLRAAAADDDLLVLGPADALPWVDDATYLGEEAGLLLPTTLAPNVPPDLLRHAVRAVVPTGATAVLPGRILGFTASDGPVDLAWLRTWAAVPVR
;
A
#
# COMPACT_ATOMS: atom_id res chain seq x y z
N MET A 1 -3.54 13.88 -26.79
CA MET A 1 -4.38 12.67 -26.79
C MET A 1 -4.46 12.19 -25.35
N THR A 2 -5.63 12.23 -24.73
CA THR A 2 -5.84 11.81 -23.33
C THR A 2 -6.33 10.36 -23.33
N VAL A 3 -5.60 9.48 -22.65
CA VAL A 3 -6.01 8.07 -22.46
C VAL A 3 -6.71 7.95 -21.12
N THR A 4 -7.89 7.34 -21.10
CA THR A 4 -8.60 7.03 -19.86
C THR A 4 -8.02 5.77 -19.23
N LEU A 5 -7.59 5.88 -17.98
CA LEU A 5 -7.15 4.73 -17.18
C LEU A 5 -8.37 3.93 -16.74
N THR A 6 -8.49 2.71 -17.24
CA THR A 6 -9.53 1.75 -16.85
C THR A 6 -8.89 0.51 -16.25
N TRP A 7 -9.64 -0.22 -15.43
CA TRP A 7 -9.17 -1.38 -14.70
C TRP A 7 -9.93 -2.62 -15.15
N HIS A 8 -9.24 -3.75 -15.20
CA HIS A 8 -9.83 -5.05 -15.48
C HIS A 8 -9.40 -6.06 -14.42
N PRO A 9 -10.22 -7.10 -14.17
CA PRO A 9 -9.83 -8.21 -13.30
C PRO A 9 -8.54 -8.86 -13.78
N LEU A 10 -7.67 -9.21 -12.84
CA LEU A 10 -6.41 -9.89 -13.09
C LEU A 10 -6.48 -11.32 -12.55
N ASP A 11 -6.24 -12.30 -13.42
CA ASP A 11 -6.19 -13.72 -13.09
C ASP A 11 -4.98 -14.38 -13.80
N PRO A 12 -4.00 -14.96 -13.08
CA PRO A 12 -3.95 -15.07 -11.62
C PRO A 12 -3.67 -13.71 -10.92
N PRO A 13 -4.13 -13.53 -9.67
CA PRO A 13 -3.80 -12.35 -8.87
C PRO A 13 -2.29 -12.17 -8.70
N ARG A 14 -1.84 -10.92 -8.64
CA ARG A 14 -0.45 -10.55 -8.37
C ARG A 14 -0.08 -10.93 -6.92
N PRO A 15 1.15 -11.43 -6.66
CA PRO A 15 1.61 -11.67 -5.30
C PRO A 15 1.59 -10.38 -4.47
N PRO A 16 1.05 -10.40 -3.24
CA PRO A 16 1.02 -9.21 -2.40
C PRO A 16 2.41 -8.92 -1.82
N VAL A 17 2.81 -7.66 -1.85
CA VAL A 17 4.03 -7.14 -1.22
C VAL A 17 3.73 -5.98 -0.27
N ALA A 18 2.48 -5.50 -0.27
CA ALA A 18 2.02 -4.47 0.63
C ALA A 18 0.51 -4.58 0.92
N VAL A 19 0.09 -3.94 2.00
CA VAL A 19 -1.31 -3.74 2.40
C VAL A 19 -1.52 -2.25 2.63
N LEU A 20 -2.55 -1.71 2.01
CA LEU A 20 -2.99 -0.33 2.19
C LEU A 20 -4.34 -0.31 2.87
N ALA A 21 -4.50 0.50 3.91
CA ALA A 21 -5.79 0.73 4.54
C ALA A 21 -5.99 2.20 4.84
N THR A 22 -7.26 2.60 4.94
CA THR A 22 -7.68 3.99 5.20
C THR A 22 -8.63 4.04 6.38
N GLY A 23 -8.69 5.16 7.11
CA GLY A 23 -9.64 5.37 8.20
C GLY A 23 -9.60 4.27 9.28
N THR A 24 -10.76 3.67 9.60
CA THR A 24 -10.88 2.57 10.58
C THR A 24 -9.95 1.40 10.28
N ALA A 25 -9.87 1.01 9.01
CA ALA A 25 -9.04 -0.08 8.56
C ALA A 25 -7.55 0.26 8.73
N ALA A 26 -7.16 1.53 8.60
CA ALA A 26 -5.78 1.98 8.87
C ALA A 26 -5.42 1.78 10.36
N THR A 27 -6.32 2.12 11.28
CA THR A 27 -6.14 1.89 12.72
C THR A 27 -6.00 0.39 13.03
N ALA A 28 -6.86 -0.45 12.44
CA ALA A 28 -6.80 -1.90 12.59
C ALA A 28 -5.49 -2.47 12.00
N LEU A 29 -5.06 -1.94 10.85
CA LEU A 29 -3.80 -2.29 10.20
C LEU A 29 -2.58 -1.91 11.03
N ALA A 30 -2.60 -0.74 11.68
CA ALA A 30 -1.54 -0.33 12.60
C ALA A 30 -1.41 -1.31 13.77
N ALA A 31 -2.52 -1.67 14.41
CA ALA A 31 -2.56 -2.63 15.52
C ALA A 31 -2.08 -4.03 15.10
N ALA A 32 -2.52 -4.52 13.94
CA ALA A 32 -2.10 -5.82 13.41
C ALA A 32 -0.60 -5.82 13.05
N THR A 33 -0.11 -4.74 12.46
CA THR A 33 1.31 -4.56 12.11
C THR A 33 2.18 -4.53 13.36
N ALA A 34 1.75 -3.85 14.43
CA ALA A 34 2.45 -3.84 15.70
C ALA A 34 2.61 -5.25 16.28
N ARG A 35 1.53 -6.05 16.31
CA ARG A 35 1.58 -7.46 16.75
C ARG A 35 2.50 -8.33 15.88
N SER A 36 2.53 -8.09 14.58
CA SER A 36 3.43 -8.79 13.66
C SER A 36 4.90 -8.41 13.88
N ARG A 37 5.19 -7.13 14.15
CA ARG A 37 6.53 -6.64 14.49
C ARG A 37 7.01 -7.16 15.84
N GLU A 38 6.13 -7.27 16.84
CA GLU A 38 6.43 -7.89 18.13
C GLU A 38 6.82 -9.37 17.99
N ARG A 39 6.32 -10.04 16.94
CA ARG A 39 6.70 -11.41 16.54
C ARG A 39 7.99 -11.47 15.68
N GLY A 40 8.66 -10.33 15.48
CA GLY A 40 9.91 -10.24 14.73
C GLY A 40 9.76 -10.19 13.22
N LEU A 41 8.54 -10.07 12.69
CA LEU A 41 8.33 -10.05 11.23
C LEU A 41 8.91 -8.78 10.59
N PRO A 42 9.56 -8.87 9.42
CA PRO A 42 10.30 -7.75 8.82
C PRO A 42 9.38 -6.80 8.05
N LEU A 43 8.44 -6.16 8.75
CA LEU A 43 7.50 -5.21 8.18
C LEU A 43 8.09 -3.79 8.17
N ARG A 44 7.81 -3.08 7.08
CA ARG A 44 8.01 -1.63 6.92
C ARG A 44 6.65 -0.97 6.82
N ALA A 45 6.55 0.30 7.16
CA ALA A 45 5.30 1.02 6.98
C ALA A 45 5.57 2.49 6.66
N ALA A 46 4.59 3.09 6.02
CA ALA A 46 4.55 4.50 5.67
C ALA A 46 3.11 4.98 5.79
N ALA A 47 2.92 6.25 6.10
CA ALA A 47 1.60 6.85 6.10
C ALA A 47 1.58 8.12 5.27
N ALA A 48 0.40 8.42 4.72
CA ALA A 48 0.09 9.67 4.04
C ALA A 48 -1.37 10.03 4.37
N ASP A 49 -1.61 11.20 4.93
CA ASP A 49 -2.94 11.63 5.40
C ASP A 49 -3.61 10.58 6.32
N ASP A 50 -4.75 10.00 5.92
CA ASP A 50 -5.48 8.94 6.63
C ASP A 50 -5.19 7.52 6.10
N ASP A 51 -4.22 7.39 5.18
CA ASP A 51 -3.81 6.13 4.57
C ASP A 51 -2.54 5.56 5.24
N LEU A 52 -2.60 4.28 5.61
CA LEU A 52 -1.46 3.51 6.12
C LEU A 52 -1.08 2.43 5.11
N LEU A 53 0.18 2.47 4.67
CA LEU A 53 0.80 1.46 3.82
C LEU A 53 1.76 0.61 4.66
N VAL A 54 1.61 -0.71 4.60
CA VAL A 54 2.50 -1.68 5.24
C VAL A 54 3.13 -2.53 4.14
N LEU A 55 4.46 -2.64 4.12
CA LEU A 55 5.22 -3.41 3.14
C LEU A 55 5.93 -4.57 3.82
N GLY A 56 6.02 -5.70 3.13
CA GLY A 56 6.66 -6.90 3.65
C GLY A 56 6.46 -8.12 2.77
N PRO A 57 7.08 -9.25 3.11
CA PRO A 57 6.83 -10.50 2.40
C PRO A 57 5.38 -10.95 2.61
N ALA A 58 4.81 -11.60 1.58
CA ALA A 58 3.39 -11.96 1.50
C ALA A 58 2.87 -12.70 2.74
N ASP A 59 3.68 -13.60 3.30
CA ASP A 59 3.39 -14.42 4.47
C ASP A 59 3.44 -13.65 5.81
N ALA A 60 4.05 -12.46 5.83
CA ALA A 60 4.13 -11.60 6.99
C ALA A 60 3.09 -10.48 7.00
N LEU A 61 2.43 -10.21 5.86
CA LEU A 61 1.46 -9.15 5.74
C LEU A 61 0.24 -9.44 6.64
N PRO A 62 -0.17 -8.48 7.48
CA PRO A 62 -1.32 -8.67 8.36
C PRO A 62 -2.62 -8.81 7.56
N TRP A 63 -3.52 -9.66 8.05
CA TRP A 63 -4.91 -9.70 7.57
C TRP A 63 -5.76 -8.63 8.24
N VAL A 64 -6.42 -7.80 7.45
CA VAL A 64 -7.32 -6.73 7.91
C VAL A 64 -8.46 -6.59 6.92
N ASP A 65 -9.69 -6.55 7.42
CA ASP A 65 -10.88 -6.32 6.60
C ASP A 65 -10.86 -4.89 6.02
N ASP A 66 -11.45 -4.73 4.83
CA ASP A 66 -11.49 -3.49 4.07
C ASP A 66 -10.11 -2.91 3.66
N ALA A 67 -9.04 -3.66 3.87
CA ALA A 67 -7.71 -3.30 3.36
C ALA A 67 -7.52 -3.75 1.91
N THR A 68 -6.74 -2.97 1.16
CA THR A 68 -6.35 -3.28 -0.22
C THR A 68 -4.96 -3.91 -0.24
N TYR A 69 -4.87 -5.16 -0.70
CA TYR A 69 -3.60 -5.82 -0.95
C TYR A 69 -3.01 -5.35 -2.28
N LEU A 70 -1.73 -5.04 -2.26
CA LEU A 70 -1.00 -4.49 -3.40
C LEU A 70 0.17 -5.40 -3.76
N GLY A 71 0.31 -5.67 -5.05
CA GLY A 71 1.50 -6.29 -5.64
C GLY A 71 2.36 -5.23 -6.34
N GLU A 72 3.66 -5.51 -6.49
CA GLU A 72 4.55 -4.65 -7.24
C GLU A 72 4.52 -5.00 -8.73
N GLU A 73 4.44 -3.99 -9.58
CA GLU A 73 4.58 -4.10 -11.03
C GLU A 73 5.31 -2.85 -11.54
N ALA A 74 6.45 -3.04 -12.21
CA ALA A 74 7.31 -1.94 -12.67
C ALA A 74 7.60 -0.89 -11.56
N GLY A 75 7.79 -1.29 -10.30
CA GLY A 75 8.04 -0.34 -9.20
C GLY A 75 6.84 0.53 -8.80
N LEU A 76 5.63 0.19 -9.24
CA LEU A 76 4.36 0.70 -8.73
C LEU A 76 3.67 -0.37 -7.88
N LEU A 77 2.98 0.06 -6.83
CA LEU A 77 2.10 -0.79 -6.05
C LEU A 77 0.68 -0.74 -6.64
N LEU A 78 0.19 -1.87 -7.13
CA LEU A 78 -1.10 -2.00 -7.80
C LEU A 78 -1.97 -3.04 -7.06
N PRO A 79 -3.31 -2.90 -7.04
CA PRO A 79 -4.19 -3.93 -6.46
C PRO A 79 -3.87 -5.32 -7.02
N THR A 80 -3.80 -6.33 -6.15
CA THR A 80 -3.41 -7.69 -6.55
C THR A 80 -4.38 -8.31 -7.55
N THR A 81 -5.65 -7.93 -7.52
CA THR A 81 -6.72 -8.51 -8.34
C THR A 81 -7.11 -7.65 -9.54
N LEU A 82 -6.43 -6.51 -9.76
CA LEU A 82 -6.72 -5.62 -10.87
C LEU A 82 -5.46 -5.27 -11.66
N ALA A 83 -5.64 -5.09 -12.97
CA ALA A 83 -4.63 -4.54 -13.86
C ALA A 83 -5.17 -3.31 -14.60
N PRO A 84 -4.33 -2.27 -14.80
CA PRO A 84 -4.67 -1.13 -15.63
C PRO A 84 -4.67 -1.52 -17.12
N ASN A 85 -5.49 -0.86 -17.93
CA ASN A 85 -5.49 -0.99 -19.40
C ASN A 85 -4.24 -0.41 -20.07
N VAL A 86 -3.41 0.31 -19.32
CA VAL A 86 -2.18 0.95 -19.79
C VAL A 86 -0.97 0.08 -19.41
N PRO A 87 0.03 -0.09 -20.30
CA PRO A 87 1.26 -0.79 -19.97
C PRO A 87 1.94 -0.23 -18.71
N PRO A 88 2.44 -1.09 -17.79
CA PRO A 88 2.97 -0.65 -16.50
C PRO A 88 4.10 0.37 -16.58
N ASP A 89 5.02 0.25 -17.55
CA ASP A 89 6.10 1.22 -17.74
C ASP A 89 5.61 2.62 -18.13
N LEU A 90 4.57 2.67 -18.97
CA LEU A 90 3.97 3.94 -19.38
C LEU A 90 3.20 4.56 -18.21
N LEU A 91 2.48 3.73 -17.45
CA LEU A 91 1.81 4.16 -16.23
C LEU A 91 2.82 4.72 -15.23
N ARG A 92 3.93 4.01 -14.99
CA ARG A 92 5.03 4.46 -14.13
C ARG A 92 5.60 5.80 -14.55
N HIS A 93 5.85 5.98 -15.84
CA HIS A 93 6.33 7.25 -16.37
C HIS A 93 5.36 8.40 -16.07
N ALA A 94 4.07 8.20 -16.34
CA ALA A 94 3.03 9.19 -16.07
C ALA A 94 2.89 9.49 -14.56
N VAL A 95 2.93 8.45 -13.72
CA VAL A 95 2.84 8.58 -12.26
C VAL A 95 4.04 9.34 -11.69
N ARG A 96 5.25 9.10 -12.19
CA ARG A 96 6.47 9.80 -11.72
C ARG A 96 6.47 11.30 -12.02
N ALA A 97 5.68 11.76 -12.99
CA ALA A 97 5.47 13.18 -13.22
C ALA A 97 4.65 13.85 -12.10
N VAL A 98 3.84 13.09 -11.35
CA VAL A 98 2.98 13.57 -10.26
C VAL A 98 3.57 13.23 -8.89
N VAL A 99 4.16 12.05 -8.74
CA VAL A 99 4.79 11.56 -7.51
C VAL A 99 6.25 11.18 -7.82
N PRO A 100 7.20 12.13 -7.69
CA PRO A 100 8.56 11.94 -8.17
C PRO A 100 9.33 10.84 -7.44
N THR A 101 9.15 10.71 -6.12
CA THR A 101 9.95 9.86 -5.25
C THR A 101 9.09 8.98 -4.33
N GLY A 102 9.72 7.97 -3.72
CA GLY A 102 9.05 7.08 -2.77
C GLY A 102 8.27 5.93 -3.41
N ALA A 103 7.62 5.15 -2.55
CA ALA A 103 6.69 4.09 -2.93
C ALA A 103 5.39 4.73 -3.41
N THR A 104 4.83 4.22 -4.51
CA THR A 104 3.63 4.80 -5.11
C THR A 104 2.57 3.74 -5.31
N ALA A 105 1.42 3.93 -4.69
CA ALA A 105 0.26 3.09 -4.90
C ALA A 105 -0.69 3.73 -5.91
N VAL A 106 -1.10 2.95 -6.92
CA VAL A 106 -2.06 3.40 -7.94
C VAL A 106 -3.29 2.52 -7.83
N LEU A 107 -4.42 3.13 -7.51
CA LEU A 107 -5.70 2.47 -7.32
C LEU A 107 -6.75 3.08 -8.26
N PRO A 108 -7.88 2.40 -8.48
CA PRO A 108 -9.03 3.03 -9.12
C PRO A 108 -9.38 4.37 -8.44
N GLY A 109 -9.27 5.46 -9.21
CA GLY A 109 -9.63 6.81 -8.77
C GLY A 109 -8.59 7.55 -7.91
N ARG A 110 -7.45 6.96 -7.53
CA ARG A 110 -6.45 7.64 -6.69
C ARG A 110 -5.01 7.18 -6.92
N ILE A 111 -4.08 8.10 -6.73
CA ILE A 111 -2.62 7.86 -6.72
C ILE A 111 -2.10 8.37 -5.37
N LEU A 112 -1.38 7.52 -4.65
CA LEU A 112 -0.85 7.82 -3.32
C LEU A 112 0.67 7.68 -3.33
N GLY A 113 1.36 8.70 -2.82
CA GLY A 113 2.81 8.69 -2.63
C GLY A 113 3.16 8.48 -1.16
N PHE A 114 4.12 7.60 -0.90
CA PHE A 114 4.59 7.27 0.43
C PHE A 114 6.10 7.42 0.53
N THR A 115 6.55 8.10 1.57
CA THR A 115 7.96 8.09 2.00
C THR A 115 8.15 6.97 3.01
N ALA A 116 8.26 5.73 2.53
CA ALA A 116 8.63 4.61 3.38
C ALA A 116 10.08 4.72 3.82
N SER A 117 10.36 4.41 5.08
CA SER A 117 11.73 4.23 5.54
C SER A 117 12.28 2.89 5.05
N ASP A 118 13.59 2.86 4.78
CA ASP A 118 14.28 1.60 4.42
C ASP A 118 14.42 0.64 5.60
N GLY A 119 14.23 1.15 6.83
CA GLY A 119 14.35 0.41 8.08
C GLY A 119 13.03 -0.20 8.58
N PRO A 120 13.10 -1.06 9.60
CA PRO A 120 11.92 -1.59 10.26
C PRO A 120 11.01 -0.47 10.78
N VAL A 121 9.71 -0.67 10.71
CA VAL A 121 8.75 0.29 11.28
C VAL A 121 8.88 0.38 12.81
N ASP A 122 8.81 1.61 13.31
CA ASP A 122 8.78 1.92 14.74
C ASP A 122 7.42 1.52 15.37
N LEU A 123 7.49 0.73 16.43
CA LEU A 123 6.33 0.28 17.20
C LEU A 123 5.61 1.42 17.92
N ALA A 124 6.35 2.43 18.43
CA ALA A 124 5.74 3.56 19.11
C ALA A 124 4.88 4.37 18.14
N TRP A 125 5.41 4.63 16.94
CA TRP A 125 4.69 5.30 15.86
C TRP A 125 3.42 4.53 15.43
N LEU A 126 3.50 3.20 15.27
CA LEU A 126 2.33 2.38 14.97
C LEU A 126 1.25 2.44 16.06
N ARG A 127 1.65 2.46 17.32
CA ARG A 127 0.70 2.54 18.45
C ARG A 127 -0.01 3.89 18.51
N THR A 128 0.66 4.98 18.13
CA THR A 128 0.00 6.29 18.00
C THR A 128 -1.07 6.26 16.93
N TRP A 129 -0.80 5.65 15.78
CA TRP A 129 -1.79 5.43 14.71
C TRP A 129 -2.96 4.56 15.15
N ALA A 130 -2.68 3.47 15.87
CA ALA A 130 -3.72 2.58 16.41
C ALA A 130 -4.61 3.25 17.47
N ALA A 131 -4.19 4.38 18.05
CA ALA A 131 -4.92 5.13 19.06
C ALA A 131 -5.72 6.32 18.48
N VAL A 132 -5.62 6.61 17.17
CA VAL A 132 -6.36 7.69 16.54
C VAL A 132 -7.86 7.35 16.57
N PRO A 133 -8.72 8.17 17.21
CA PRO A 133 -10.14 7.92 17.24
C PRO A 133 -10.73 8.11 15.84
N VAL A 134 -11.47 7.11 15.41
CA VAL A 134 -12.23 7.11 14.15
C VAL A 134 -13.27 8.23 14.21
N ARG A 135 -13.23 9.15 13.26
CA ARG A 135 -14.27 10.19 13.10
C ARG A 135 -15.47 9.68 12.32
#